data_AF-A0A7S1EQS6-F1
#
_entry.id   AF-A0A7S1EQS6-F1
#
_cell.length_a   1.000
_cell.length_b   1.000
_cell.length_c   1.000
_cell.angle_alpha   90.00
_cell.angle_beta   90.00
_cell.angle_gamma   90.00
#
_symmetry.space_group_name_H-M   'P 1'
#
loop_
_entity.id
_entity.type
_entity.pdbx_description
1 polymer ?
#
loop_
_entity_poly.entity_id
_entity_poly.type
_entity_poly.pdbx_seq_one_letter_code
_entity_poly.pdbx_strand_id
1 'polypeptide(L)'
;MEREVIKRDGRREPVQFDKITTRIRNLSYGLDSMVDVTELTQKVCAGVYHGVHTSELDELAAQTAAYLSTRHSDYSVLASRIAVSNLHKNTKKSYFQTSIDLYNAGLLCDEVYKRICEIGVELDHVIAHERDFSYDYFGFKTLEKSYLLRIGHNVVERPQFMLMRVAVSLHVTSPLREIIQTYELLSRKYYTHASPTLFNAGSKQGQLSSCFLVTMKEDSIEGIFDTLKQCAVISKGSGGIGVSVHN
;
A
#
# COMPACT_ATOMS: atom_id res chain seq x y z
N MET A 1 1.64 30.87 23.66
CA MET A 1 2.77 30.24 22.96
C MET A 1 2.23 29.76 21.63
N GLU A 2 2.71 30.30 20.51
CA GLU A 2 2.26 29.85 19.18
C GLU A 2 2.63 28.38 18.98
N ARG A 3 1.69 27.58 18.47
CA ARG A 3 1.94 26.16 18.18
C ARG A 3 2.82 26.11 16.92
N GLU A 4 3.89 25.33 16.95
CA GLU A 4 4.78 25.12 15.81
C GLU A 4 4.63 23.70 15.27
N VAL A 5 4.84 23.52 13.97
CA VAL A 5 4.92 22.23 13.28
C VAL A 5 6.33 22.00 12.73
N ILE A 6 6.75 20.74 12.71
CA ILE A 6 8.02 20.31 12.12
C ILE A 6 7.77 19.79 10.70
N LYS A 7 8.33 20.47 9.72
CA LYS A 7 8.27 20.05 8.31
C LYS A 7 9.08 18.77 8.08
N ARG A 8 8.80 18.12 6.95
CA ARG A 8 9.50 16.88 6.52
C ARG A 8 11.00 17.08 6.33
N ASP A 9 11.43 18.31 6.05
CA ASP A 9 12.84 18.71 5.94
C ASP A 9 13.45 19.20 7.27
N GLY A 10 12.72 19.07 8.39
CA GLY A 10 13.16 19.45 9.73
C GLY A 10 12.94 20.93 10.09
N ARG A 11 12.51 21.78 9.14
CA ARG A 11 12.23 23.20 9.45
C ARG A 11 11.01 23.35 10.34
N ARG A 12 11.04 24.33 11.24
CA ARG A 12 9.91 24.69 12.11
C ARG A 12 9.13 25.84 11.50
N GLU A 13 7.81 25.74 11.51
CA GLU A 13 6.90 26.83 11.11
C GLU A 13 5.73 26.94 12.08
N PRO A 14 5.16 28.15 12.27
CA PRO A 14 3.94 28.30 13.04
C PRO A 14 2.78 27.56 12.37
N VAL A 15 1.90 26.98 13.18
CA VAL A 15 0.65 26.38 12.72
C VAL A 15 -0.23 27.47 12.13
N GLN A 16 -0.49 27.37 10.82
CA GLN A 16 -1.34 28.31 10.10
C GLN A 16 -2.62 27.61 9.65
N PHE A 17 -3.75 28.01 10.22
CA PHE A 17 -5.07 27.47 9.90
C PHE A 17 -5.37 27.51 8.40
N ASP A 18 -5.04 28.63 7.74
CA ASP A 18 -5.28 28.83 6.31
C ASP A 18 -4.48 27.88 5.43
N LYS A 19 -3.25 27.52 5.83
CA LYS A 19 -2.42 26.53 5.11
C LYS A 19 -3.04 25.14 5.18
N ILE A 20 -3.54 24.74 6.35
CA ILE A 20 -4.19 23.43 6.54
C ILE A 20 -5.50 23.39 5.75
N THR A 21 -6.33 24.43 5.87
CA THR A 21 -7.61 24.54 5.17
C THR A 21 -7.41 24.49 3.65
N THR A 22 -6.47 25.28 3.12
CA THR A 22 -6.14 25.29 1.68
C THR A 22 -5.70 23.92 1.19
N ARG A 23 -4.87 23.23 1.97
CA ARG A 23 -4.39 21.88 1.63
C ARG A 23 -5.53 20.87 1.55
N ILE A 24 -6.44 20.86 2.52
CA ILE A 24 -7.60 19.95 2.53
C ILE A 24 -8.56 20.31 1.40
N ARG A 25 -8.80 21.60 1.16
CA ARG A 25 -9.67 22.09 0.08
C ARG A 25 -9.17 21.69 -1.32
N ASN A 26 -7.85 21.69 -1.53
CA ASN A 26 -7.27 21.21 -2.80
C ASN A 26 -7.51 19.70 -3.04
N LEU A 27 -7.86 18.93 -2.01
CA LEU A 27 -8.17 17.51 -2.11
C LEU A 27 -9.68 17.21 -2.10
N SER A 28 -10.53 18.23 -1.88
CA SER A 28 -11.99 18.11 -1.84
C SER A 28 -12.66 18.33 -3.20
N TYR A 29 -11.94 18.18 -4.31
CA TYR A 29 -12.49 18.36 -5.65
C TYR A 29 -13.57 17.33 -5.97
N GLY A 30 -14.69 17.79 -6.52
CA GLY A 30 -15.81 16.93 -6.93
C GLY A 30 -16.50 16.19 -5.77
N LEU A 31 -16.34 16.67 -4.53
CA LEU A 31 -17.09 16.17 -3.37
C LEU A 31 -18.37 17.00 -3.15
N ASP A 32 -19.35 16.42 -2.48
CA ASP A 32 -20.60 17.10 -2.15
C ASP A 32 -20.38 18.35 -1.27
N SER A 33 -21.24 19.34 -1.45
CA SER A 33 -21.32 20.56 -0.64
C SER A 33 -21.49 20.33 0.87
N MET A 34 -21.99 19.16 1.29
CA MET A 34 -22.09 18.75 2.70
C MET A 34 -20.72 18.48 3.36
N VAL A 35 -19.64 18.36 2.58
CA VAL A 35 -18.28 18.21 3.09
C VAL A 35 -17.71 19.58 3.49
N ASP A 36 -17.82 19.90 4.78
CA ASP A 36 -17.29 21.13 5.36
C ASP A 36 -15.81 20.98 5.73
N VAL A 37 -14.96 21.46 4.82
CA VAL A 37 -13.50 21.51 5.02
C VAL A 37 -13.10 22.42 6.18
N THR A 38 -13.88 23.48 6.46
CA THR A 38 -13.58 24.43 7.54
C THR A 38 -13.83 23.78 8.89
N GLU A 39 -14.96 23.10 9.06
CA GLU A 39 -15.29 22.34 10.27
C GLU A 39 -14.25 21.25 10.52
N LEU A 40 -13.88 20.50 9.48
CA LEU A 40 -12.81 19.49 9.56
C LEU A 40 -11.49 20.12 10.03
N THR A 41 -11.10 21.26 9.46
CA THR A 41 -9.84 21.93 9.83
C THR A 41 -9.85 22.43 11.28
N GLN A 42 -10.99 22.93 11.78
CA GLN A 42 -11.15 23.31 13.18
C GLN A 42 -10.94 22.12 14.12
N LYS A 43 -11.55 20.97 13.82
CA LYS A 43 -11.36 19.74 14.60
C LYS A 43 -9.90 19.27 14.60
N VAL A 44 -9.24 19.32 13.43
CA VAL A 44 -7.81 18.97 13.32
C VAL A 44 -6.96 19.91 14.16
N CYS A 45 -7.15 21.23 14.05
CA CYS A 45 -6.39 22.22 14.80
C CYS A 45 -6.58 22.09 16.32
N ALA A 46 -7.76 21.67 16.78
CA ALA A 46 -8.01 21.39 18.19
C ALA A 46 -7.12 20.24 18.73
N GLY A 47 -6.83 19.23 17.91
CA GLY A 47 -5.97 18.09 18.25
C GLY A 47 -4.47 18.31 18.08
N VAL A 48 -4.04 19.46 17.53
CA VAL A 48 -2.62 19.76 17.28
C VAL A 48 -1.89 20.17 18.57
N TYR A 49 -0.77 19.52 18.86
CA TYR A 49 0.17 19.90 19.92
C TYR A 49 1.44 20.57 19.36
N HIS A 50 2.19 21.25 20.22
CA HIS A 50 3.42 21.96 19.82
C HIS A 50 4.52 20.97 19.43
N GLY A 51 5.15 21.16 18.27
CA GLY A 51 6.22 20.30 17.76
C GLY A 51 5.73 19.11 16.93
N VAL A 52 4.45 19.01 16.59
CA VAL A 52 3.92 17.91 15.76
C VAL A 52 4.57 17.90 14.36
N HIS A 53 4.90 16.72 13.83
CA HIS A 53 5.38 16.63 12.45
C HIS A 53 4.26 16.84 11.44
N THR A 54 4.57 17.47 10.31
CA THR A 54 3.58 17.67 9.22
C THR A 54 3.04 16.37 8.63
N SER A 55 3.76 15.26 8.74
CA SER A 55 3.27 13.91 8.38
C SER A 55 2.20 13.40 9.36
N GLU A 56 2.39 13.62 10.66
CA GLU A 56 1.43 13.27 11.70
C GLU A 56 0.19 14.17 11.65
N LEU A 57 0.37 15.44 11.28
CA LEU A 57 -0.74 16.37 11.06
C LEU A 57 -1.64 15.90 9.91
N ASP A 58 -1.05 15.49 8.78
CA ASP A 58 -1.81 14.94 7.65
C ASP A 58 -2.53 13.64 8.05
N GLU A 59 -1.90 12.81 8.88
CA GLU A 59 -2.50 11.57 9.41
C GLU A 59 -3.69 11.85 10.33
N LEU A 60 -3.56 12.82 11.25
CA LEU A 60 -4.66 13.28 12.11
C LEU A 60 -5.82 13.84 11.27
N ALA A 61 -5.51 14.59 10.21
CA ALA A 61 -6.52 15.13 9.30
C ALA A 61 -7.27 14.02 8.55
N ALA A 62 -6.56 13.00 8.07
CA ALA A 62 -7.18 11.86 7.41
C ALA A 62 -8.07 11.06 8.38
N GLN A 63 -7.62 10.80 9.60
CA GLN A 63 -8.41 10.10 10.63
C GLN A 63 -9.65 10.89 11.05
N THR A 64 -9.51 12.21 11.24
CA THR A 64 -10.63 13.09 11.58
C THR A 64 -11.66 13.12 10.45
N ALA A 65 -11.22 13.19 9.19
CA ALA A 65 -12.11 13.10 8.04
C ALA A 65 -12.81 11.73 8.00
N ALA A 66 -12.10 10.63 8.23
CA ALA A 66 -12.69 9.30 8.24
C ALA A 66 -13.77 9.15 9.32
N TYR A 67 -13.59 9.75 10.50
CA TYR A 67 -14.62 9.76 11.55
C TYR A 67 -15.91 10.48 11.11
N LEU A 68 -15.78 11.52 10.29
CA LEU A 68 -16.92 12.27 9.73
C LEU A 68 -17.62 11.53 8.58
N SER A 69 -17.16 10.34 8.17
CA SER A 69 -17.84 9.51 7.17
C SER A 69 -19.25 9.08 7.62
N THR A 70 -19.52 9.11 8.93
CA THR A 70 -20.84 8.88 9.52
C THR A 70 -21.87 9.95 9.14
N ARG A 71 -21.41 11.15 8.76
CA ARG A 71 -22.28 12.25 8.31
C ARG A 71 -22.50 12.23 6.80
N HIS A 72 -21.44 11.98 6.04
CA HIS A 72 -21.50 11.87 4.58
C HIS A 72 -20.37 10.99 4.05
N SER A 73 -20.64 10.14 3.08
CA SER A 73 -19.66 9.17 2.54
C SER A 73 -18.42 9.84 1.94
N ASP A 74 -18.56 11.03 1.37
CA ASP A 74 -17.45 11.74 0.72
C ASP A 74 -16.35 12.16 1.69
N TYR A 75 -16.62 12.24 3.00
CA TYR A 75 -15.56 12.41 3.99
C TYR A 75 -14.58 11.22 4.01
N SER A 76 -15.04 10.00 3.70
CA SER A 76 -14.16 8.82 3.53
C SER A 76 -13.26 8.97 2.30
N VAL A 77 -13.80 9.53 1.21
CA VAL A 77 -13.02 9.83 -0.01
C VAL A 77 -11.98 10.91 0.30
N LEU A 78 -12.38 11.99 0.98
CA LEU A 78 -11.45 13.05 1.40
C LEU A 78 -10.35 12.52 2.32
N ALA A 79 -10.71 11.70 3.30
CA ALA A 79 -9.79 11.05 4.22
C ALA A 79 -8.73 10.23 3.48
N SER A 80 -9.17 9.41 2.52
CA SER A 80 -8.28 8.65 1.65
C SER A 80 -7.33 9.55 0.87
N ARG A 81 -7.85 10.60 0.23
CA ARG A 81 -7.03 11.54 -0.57
C ARG A 81 -5.97 12.26 0.28
N ILE A 82 -6.31 12.62 1.52
CA ILE A 82 -5.34 13.20 2.48
C ILE A 82 -4.25 12.17 2.81
N ALA A 83 -4.62 10.94 3.13
CA ALA A 83 -3.68 9.87 3.47
C ALA A 83 -2.75 9.52 2.29
N VAL A 84 -3.30 9.40 1.08
CA VAL A 84 -2.53 9.18 -0.16
C VAL A 84 -1.60 10.36 -0.45
N SER A 85 -2.07 11.61 -0.31
CA SER A 85 -1.24 12.80 -0.46
C SER A 85 -0.08 12.81 0.54
N ASN A 86 -0.32 12.36 1.77
CA ASN A 86 0.72 12.22 2.78
C ASN A 86 1.76 11.17 2.36
N LEU A 87 1.33 9.97 1.97
CA LEU A 87 2.21 8.91 1.48
C LEU A 87 3.05 9.36 0.29
N HIS A 88 2.46 10.03 -0.69
CA HIS A 88 3.18 10.55 -1.86
C HIS A 88 4.26 11.57 -1.48
N LYS A 89 4.09 12.34 -0.41
CA LYS A 89 5.12 13.26 0.10
C LYS A 89 6.23 12.57 0.89
N ASN A 90 5.97 11.37 1.41
CA ASN A 90 6.94 10.58 2.19
C ASN A 90 7.63 9.49 1.35
N THR A 91 7.28 9.35 0.06
CA THR A 91 7.82 8.32 -0.84
C THR A 91 8.37 8.94 -2.12
N LYS A 92 9.33 8.27 -2.75
CA LYS A 92 9.89 8.69 -4.04
C LYS A 92 8.79 8.64 -5.13
N LYS A 93 8.89 9.53 -6.13
CA LYS A 93 7.95 9.58 -7.25
C LYS A 93 8.25 8.55 -8.34
N SER A 94 9.51 8.16 -8.50
CA SER A 94 9.94 7.14 -9.48
C SER A 94 9.79 5.74 -8.88
N TYR A 95 9.03 4.89 -9.58
CA TYR A 95 8.98 3.45 -9.36
C TYR A 95 10.37 2.86 -9.53
N PHE A 96 11.07 3.18 -10.62
CA PHE A 96 12.39 2.61 -10.88
C PHE A 96 13.38 2.87 -9.74
N GLN A 97 13.46 4.11 -9.26
CA GLN A 97 14.32 4.46 -8.14
C GLN A 97 13.91 3.78 -6.83
N THR A 98 12.60 3.60 -6.62
CA THR A 98 12.07 2.86 -5.47
C THR A 98 12.44 1.37 -5.55
N SER A 99 12.39 0.77 -6.74
CA SER A 99 12.80 -0.62 -6.96
C SER A 99 14.28 -0.85 -6.69
N ILE A 100 15.15 0.12 -7.02
CA ILE A 100 16.57 0.07 -6.64
C ILE A 100 16.73 0.05 -5.11
N ASP A 101 16.02 0.91 -4.38
CA ASP A 101 16.07 0.93 -2.91
C ASP A 101 15.57 -0.40 -2.32
N LEU A 102 14.46 -0.94 -2.85
CA LEU A 102 13.89 -2.21 -2.43
C LEU A 102 14.82 -3.40 -2.70
N TYR A 103 15.52 -3.40 -3.83
CA TYR A 103 16.50 -4.42 -4.16
C TYR A 103 17.71 -4.37 -3.21
N ASN A 104 18.25 -3.16 -2.97
CA ASN A 104 19.37 -2.95 -2.04
C ASN A 104 18.99 -3.32 -0.59
N ALA A 105 17.73 -3.14 -0.21
CA ALA A 105 17.18 -3.62 1.07
C ALA A 105 16.93 -5.14 1.11
N GLY A 106 17.18 -5.85 0.02
CA GLY A 106 17.02 -7.30 -0.09
C GLY A 106 15.58 -7.78 -0.22
N LEU A 107 14.63 -6.90 -0.56
CA LEU A 107 13.20 -7.20 -0.63
C LEU A 107 12.77 -7.73 -1.99
N LEU A 108 13.48 -7.38 -3.08
CA LEU A 108 13.22 -7.88 -4.42
C LEU A 108 14.14 -9.05 -4.80
N CYS A 109 13.64 -9.97 -5.63
CA CYS A 109 14.45 -11.03 -6.22
C CYS A 109 15.25 -10.51 -7.44
N ASP A 110 16.37 -11.18 -7.75
CA ASP A 110 17.31 -10.74 -8.78
C ASP A 110 16.68 -10.71 -10.17
N GLU A 111 15.82 -11.66 -10.51
CA GLU A 111 15.19 -11.77 -11.83
C GLU A 111 14.26 -10.58 -12.11
N VAL A 112 13.39 -10.27 -11.15
CA VAL A 112 12.46 -9.12 -11.27
C VAL A 112 13.24 -7.81 -11.24
N TYR A 113 14.27 -7.68 -10.41
CA TYR A 113 15.09 -6.49 -10.38
C TYR A 113 15.81 -6.25 -11.72
N LYS A 114 16.44 -7.28 -12.29
CA LYS A 114 17.08 -7.18 -13.62
C LYS A 114 16.09 -6.73 -14.68
N ARG A 115 14.89 -7.33 -14.68
CA ARG A 115 13.83 -6.92 -15.60
C ARG A 115 13.46 -5.45 -15.41
N ILE A 116 13.28 -4.99 -14.17
CA ILE A 116 13.00 -3.58 -13.88
C ILE A 116 14.14 -2.66 -14.34
N CYS A 117 15.40 -3.08 -14.26
CA CYS A 117 16.53 -2.29 -14.79
C CYS A 117 16.45 -2.07 -16.31
N GLU A 118 15.86 -3.00 -17.07
CA GLU A 118 15.73 -2.90 -18.53
C GLU A 118 14.61 -1.94 -18.95
N ILE A 119 13.48 -1.93 -18.23
CA ILE A 119 12.24 -1.24 -18.65
C ILE A 119 11.76 -0.18 -17.65
N GLY A 120 12.49 0.07 -16.58
CA GLY A 120 12.02 0.85 -15.43
C GLY A 120 11.67 2.30 -15.77
N VAL A 121 12.39 2.89 -16.73
CA VAL A 121 12.12 4.26 -17.20
C VAL A 121 10.79 4.31 -17.97
N GLU A 122 10.51 3.34 -18.84
CA GLU A 122 9.22 3.23 -19.52
C GLU A 122 8.08 3.01 -18.53
N LEU A 123 8.29 2.19 -17.49
CA LEU A 123 7.28 1.94 -16.46
C LEU A 123 6.94 3.22 -15.67
N ASP A 124 7.91 4.07 -15.36
CA ASP A 124 7.68 5.37 -14.71
C ASP A 124 6.74 6.28 -15.53
N HIS A 125 6.80 6.20 -16.87
CA HIS A 125 5.91 6.96 -17.74
C HIS A 125 4.49 6.39 -17.83
N VAL A 126 4.33 5.08 -17.62
CA VAL A 126 3.03 4.40 -17.68
C VAL A 126 2.26 4.52 -16.37
N ILE A 127 2.96 4.64 -15.24
CA ILE A 127 2.33 4.65 -13.92
C ILE A 127 1.45 5.89 -13.74
N ALA A 128 0.16 5.64 -13.54
CA ALA A 128 -0.89 6.63 -13.33
C ALA A 128 -1.08 6.89 -11.83
N HIS A 129 -0.26 7.75 -11.24
CA HIS A 129 -0.28 8.05 -9.80
C HIS A 129 -1.62 8.59 -9.29
N GLU A 130 -2.40 9.25 -10.14
CA GLU A 130 -3.73 9.78 -9.84
C GLU A 130 -4.71 8.66 -9.44
N ARG A 131 -4.47 7.42 -9.87
CA ARG A 131 -5.31 6.26 -9.51
C ARG A 131 -5.22 5.90 -8.03
N ASP A 132 -4.16 6.30 -7.33
CA ASP A 132 -4.07 6.13 -5.87
C ASP A 132 -5.17 6.93 -5.13
N PHE A 133 -5.65 8.03 -5.70
CA PHE A 133 -6.72 8.84 -5.08
C PHE A 133 -8.13 8.25 -5.28
N SER A 134 -8.24 7.09 -5.94
CA SER A 134 -9.50 6.37 -6.14
C SER A 134 -9.83 5.37 -5.03
N TYR A 135 -8.91 5.08 -4.11
CA TYR A 135 -9.18 4.22 -2.97
C TYR A 135 -10.06 4.93 -1.94
N ASP A 136 -10.86 4.17 -1.21
CA ASP A 136 -11.50 4.64 0.01
C ASP A 136 -10.49 4.60 1.18
N TYR A 137 -10.85 5.23 2.31
CA TYR A 137 -9.90 5.36 3.43
C TYR A 137 -9.51 4.01 4.03
N PHE A 138 -10.47 3.11 4.21
CA PHE A 138 -10.23 1.80 4.80
C PHE A 138 -9.44 0.88 3.86
N GLY A 139 -9.76 0.89 2.57
CA GLY A 139 -8.99 0.18 1.55
C GLY A 139 -7.55 0.68 1.51
N PHE A 140 -7.33 1.99 1.48
CA PHE A 140 -5.97 2.55 1.51
C PHE A 140 -5.21 2.18 2.79
N LYS A 141 -5.82 2.30 3.97
CA LYS A 141 -5.17 1.93 5.24
C LYS A 141 -4.85 0.44 5.34
N THR A 142 -5.68 -0.40 4.74
CA THR A 142 -5.40 -1.84 4.61
C THR A 142 -4.15 -2.07 3.76
N LEU A 143 -4.04 -1.39 2.61
CA LEU A 143 -2.86 -1.46 1.75
C LEU A 143 -1.60 -0.96 2.49
N GLU A 144 -1.67 0.23 3.10
CA GLU A 144 -0.55 0.84 3.84
C GLU A 144 -0.05 -0.06 4.97
N LYS A 145 -0.96 -0.69 5.71
CA LYS A 145 -0.60 -1.53 6.86
C LYS A 145 0.10 -2.82 6.45
N SER A 146 -0.41 -3.51 5.42
CA SER A 146 -0.03 -4.90 5.17
C SER A 146 0.59 -5.16 3.79
N TYR A 147 0.28 -4.36 2.77
CA TYR A 147 0.59 -4.68 1.37
C TYR A 147 1.78 -3.91 0.80
N LEU A 148 1.95 -2.66 1.21
CA LEU A 148 3.03 -1.81 0.70
C LEU A 148 4.36 -2.17 1.36
N LEU A 149 5.39 -2.39 0.55
CA LEU A 149 6.72 -2.73 1.06
C LEU A 149 7.34 -1.59 1.89
N ARG A 150 8.07 -1.99 2.93
CA ARG A 150 8.70 -1.11 3.92
C ARG A 150 10.20 -1.33 3.96
N ILE A 151 10.96 -0.25 4.13
CA ILE A 151 12.38 -0.30 4.48
C ILE A 151 12.50 0.21 5.91
N GLY A 152 12.91 -0.68 6.83
CA GLY A 152 12.80 -0.43 8.27
C GLY A 152 11.33 -0.25 8.66
N HIS A 153 11.00 0.88 9.30
CA HIS A 153 9.63 1.20 9.71
C HIS A 153 8.84 2.01 8.66
N ASN A 154 9.50 2.49 7.61
CA ASN A 154 8.92 3.44 6.65
C ASN A 154 8.34 2.71 5.44
N VAL A 155 7.11 3.05 5.07
CA VAL A 155 6.52 2.64 3.79
C VAL A 155 7.25 3.38 2.67
N VAL A 156 7.81 2.63 1.72
CA VAL A 156 8.51 3.21 0.56
C VAL A 156 7.76 3.00 -0.74
N GLU A 157 6.87 2.01 -0.78
CA GLU A 157 6.09 1.64 -1.96
C GLU A 157 4.74 2.36 -1.98
N ARG A 158 4.33 2.85 -3.17
CA ARG A 158 2.98 3.39 -3.40
C ARG A 158 2.03 2.29 -3.89
N PRO A 159 0.69 2.42 -3.78
CA PRO A 159 -0.22 1.40 -4.31
C PRO A 159 0.01 1.12 -5.80
N GLN A 160 0.19 2.15 -6.65
CA GLN A 160 0.56 1.90 -8.06
C GLN A 160 1.87 1.12 -8.23
N PHE A 161 2.86 1.33 -7.37
CA PHE A 161 4.14 0.62 -7.43
C PHE A 161 3.98 -0.84 -7.05
N MET A 162 3.18 -1.14 -6.03
CA MET A 162 2.83 -2.50 -5.66
C MET A 162 2.15 -3.23 -6.82
N LEU A 163 1.18 -2.59 -7.48
CA LEU A 163 0.50 -3.18 -8.64
C LEU A 163 1.45 -3.38 -9.83
N MET A 164 2.35 -2.43 -10.08
CA MET A 164 3.37 -2.57 -11.12
C MET A 164 4.37 -3.69 -10.81
N ARG A 165 4.82 -3.80 -9.55
CA ARG A 165 5.68 -4.90 -9.10
C ARG A 165 5.02 -6.25 -9.33
N VAL A 166 3.73 -6.39 -9.01
CA VAL A 166 2.96 -7.60 -9.27
C VAL A 166 2.92 -7.89 -10.78
N ALA A 167 2.59 -6.89 -11.61
CA ALA A 167 2.54 -7.07 -13.06
C ALA A 167 3.89 -7.50 -13.66
N VAL A 168 4.99 -6.84 -13.27
CA VAL A 168 6.34 -7.19 -13.72
C VAL A 168 6.72 -8.59 -13.25
N SER A 169 6.40 -8.95 -12.01
CA SER A 169 6.74 -10.27 -11.47
C SER A 169 6.00 -11.42 -12.16
N LEU A 170 4.75 -11.21 -12.58
CA LEU A 170 3.96 -12.23 -13.27
C LEU A 170 4.36 -12.38 -14.75
N HIS A 171 4.89 -11.31 -15.33
CA HIS A 171 5.23 -11.21 -16.75
C HIS A 171 6.74 -10.94 -16.96
N VAL A 172 7.60 -11.51 -16.10
CA VAL A 172 9.02 -11.15 -16.03
C VAL A 172 9.77 -11.41 -17.35
N THR A 173 9.41 -12.49 -18.06
CA THR A 173 9.96 -12.86 -19.38
C THR A 173 9.13 -12.37 -20.55
N SER A 174 7.96 -11.76 -20.31
CA SER A 174 7.03 -11.34 -21.36
C SER A 174 7.39 -9.95 -21.93
N PRO A 175 6.90 -9.61 -23.13
CA PRO A 175 7.02 -8.26 -23.68
C PRO A 175 6.39 -7.19 -22.76
N LEU A 176 6.94 -5.97 -22.80
CA LEU A 176 6.48 -4.82 -22.01
C LEU A 176 4.96 -4.59 -22.12
N ARG A 177 4.38 -4.85 -23.30
CA ARG A 177 2.93 -4.69 -23.54
C ARG A 177 2.08 -5.52 -22.57
N GLU A 178 2.48 -6.74 -22.24
CA GLU A 178 1.72 -7.61 -21.33
C GLU A 178 1.79 -7.10 -19.89
N ILE A 179 2.97 -6.64 -19.46
CA ILE A 179 3.16 -6.00 -18.15
C ILE A 179 2.23 -4.79 -18.01
N ILE A 180 2.23 -3.91 -19.03
CA ILE A 180 1.38 -2.71 -19.05
C ILE A 180 -0.10 -3.10 -19.03
N GLN A 181 -0.50 -4.10 -19.82
CA GLN A 181 -1.89 -4.56 -19.87
C GLN A 181 -2.36 -5.06 -18.49
N THR A 182 -1.57 -5.90 -17.82
CA THR A 182 -1.88 -6.40 -16.48
C THR A 182 -1.92 -5.26 -15.46
N TYR A 183 -0.97 -4.33 -15.50
CA TYR A 183 -0.99 -3.14 -14.64
C TYR A 183 -2.24 -2.29 -14.85
N GLU A 184 -2.65 -2.03 -16.10
CA GLU A 184 -3.85 -1.25 -16.42
C GLU A 184 -5.12 -1.91 -15.88
N LEU A 185 -5.25 -3.23 -16.04
CA LEU A 185 -6.40 -3.96 -15.53
C LEU A 185 -6.48 -3.95 -13.99
N LEU A 186 -5.33 -4.15 -13.32
CA LEU A 186 -5.23 -4.11 -11.86
C LEU A 186 -5.50 -2.71 -11.30
N SER A 187 -4.83 -1.69 -11.84
CA SER A 187 -4.92 -0.30 -11.34
C SER A 187 -6.26 0.37 -11.62
N ARG A 188 -6.98 -0.06 -12.66
CA ARG A 188 -8.38 0.32 -12.92
C ARG A 188 -9.39 -0.56 -12.16
N LYS A 189 -8.93 -1.49 -11.34
CA LYS A 189 -9.75 -2.38 -10.49
C LYS A 189 -10.71 -3.28 -11.28
N TYR A 190 -10.35 -3.70 -12.49
CA TYR A 190 -11.13 -4.71 -13.23
C TYR A 190 -11.06 -6.08 -12.55
N TYR A 191 -9.93 -6.38 -11.90
CA TYR A 191 -9.77 -7.53 -11.00
C TYR A 191 -8.67 -7.23 -9.98
N THR A 192 -8.52 -8.12 -8.99
CA THR A 192 -7.39 -8.13 -8.07
C THR A 192 -6.85 -9.54 -7.92
N HIS A 193 -5.53 -9.68 -7.74
CA HIS A 193 -4.96 -10.93 -7.28
C HIS A 193 -5.24 -11.14 -5.78
N ALA A 194 -5.13 -12.39 -5.33
CA ALA A 194 -5.23 -12.75 -3.93
C ALA A 194 -4.08 -12.14 -3.12
N SER A 195 -4.29 -11.96 -1.81
CA SER A 195 -3.32 -11.33 -0.92
C SER A 195 -1.89 -11.89 -1.01
N PRO A 196 -1.66 -13.22 -1.07
CA PRO A 196 -0.30 -13.75 -1.15
C PRO A 196 0.44 -13.31 -2.42
N THR A 197 -0.26 -13.16 -3.54
CA THR A 197 0.33 -12.62 -4.76
C THR A 197 0.69 -11.15 -4.59
N LEU A 198 -0.20 -10.33 -4.02
CA LEU A 198 0.07 -8.89 -3.81
C LEU A 198 1.25 -8.67 -2.83
N PHE A 199 1.36 -9.50 -1.80
CA PHE A 199 2.47 -9.46 -0.83
C PHE A 199 3.79 -9.90 -1.45
N ASN A 200 3.80 -11.06 -2.10
CA ASN A 200 5.05 -11.79 -2.35
C ASN A 200 5.54 -11.70 -3.80
N ALA A 201 4.74 -11.20 -4.74
CA ALA A 201 5.17 -11.04 -6.13
C ALA A 201 6.43 -10.14 -6.21
N GLY A 202 7.46 -10.65 -6.88
CA GLY A 202 8.76 -10.00 -7.02
C GLY A 202 9.66 -10.07 -5.79
N SER A 203 9.22 -10.69 -4.70
CA SER A 203 10.04 -10.87 -3.50
C SER A 203 10.93 -12.12 -3.58
N LYS A 204 11.95 -12.20 -2.71
CA LYS A 204 12.85 -13.38 -2.64
C LYS A 204 12.14 -14.66 -2.21
N GLN A 205 11.08 -14.54 -1.41
CA GLN A 205 10.25 -15.67 -0.96
C GLN A 205 8.91 -15.61 -1.70
N GLY A 206 8.93 -15.95 -2.99
CA GLY A 206 7.82 -15.80 -3.93
C GLY A 206 6.67 -16.80 -3.76
N GLN A 207 6.13 -16.96 -2.55
CA GLN A 207 4.95 -17.79 -2.33
C GLN A 207 3.67 -17.03 -2.72
N LEU A 208 3.22 -17.24 -3.96
CA LEU A 208 2.06 -16.53 -4.53
C LEU A 208 0.71 -17.16 -4.19
N SER A 209 0.72 -18.39 -3.66
CA SER A 209 -0.46 -19.17 -3.29
C SER A 209 -0.45 -19.50 -1.80
N SER A 210 -1.62 -19.41 -1.16
CA SER A 210 -1.76 -19.70 0.27
C SER A 210 -2.68 -20.86 0.59
N CYS A 211 -3.42 -21.45 -0.35
CA CYS A 211 -4.35 -22.53 -0.05
C CYS A 211 -3.81 -23.86 -0.58
N PHE A 212 -3.63 -24.83 0.31
CA PHE A 212 -3.08 -26.15 -0.03
C PHE A 212 -4.02 -27.25 0.45
N LEU A 213 -4.10 -28.32 -0.34
CA LEU A 213 -4.79 -29.54 0.03
C LEU A 213 -3.74 -30.64 0.24
N VAL A 214 -3.82 -31.33 1.36
CA VAL A 214 -2.91 -32.41 1.74
C VAL A 214 -3.75 -33.64 2.08
N THR A 215 -3.33 -34.81 1.61
CA THR A 215 -3.94 -36.09 1.99
C THR A 215 -3.02 -36.80 2.97
N MET A 216 -3.60 -37.53 3.93
CA MET A 216 -2.83 -38.43 4.80
C MET A 216 -2.01 -39.40 3.94
N LYS A 217 -0.69 -39.46 4.14
CA LYS A 217 0.18 -40.26 3.26
C LYS A 217 -0.17 -41.75 3.31
N GLU A 218 -0.33 -42.27 4.53
CA GLU A 218 -0.62 -43.67 4.83
C GLU A 218 -1.41 -43.76 6.14
N ASP A 219 -2.14 -44.86 6.34
CA ASP A 219 -2.73 -45.22 7.65
C ASP A 219 -1.68 -45.86 8.55
N SER A 220 -0.65 -45.07 8.87
CA SER A 220 0.49 -45.47 9.69
C SER A 220 0.96 -44.28 10.53
N ILE A 221 1.65 -44.55 11.64
CA ILE A 221 2.22 -43.49 12.48
C ILE A 221 3.22 -42.66 11.66
N GLU A 222 4.06 -43.33 10.87
CA GLU A 222 5.00 -42.71 9.95
C GLU A 222 4.28 -41.79 8.96
N GLY A 223 3.20 -42.26 8.33
CA GLY A 223 2.36 -41.47 7.43
C GLY A 223 1.78 -40.22 8.09
N ILE A 224 1.28 -40.34 9.32
CA ILE A 224 0.75 -39.22 10.11
C ILE A 224 1.83 -38.17 10.40
N PHE A 225 3.00 -38.60 10.89
CA PHE A 225 4.10 -37.68 11.22
C PHE A 225 4.69 -36.99 9.98
N ASP A 226 4.74 -37.68 8.85
CA ASP A 226 5.16 -37.10 7.58
C ASP A 226 4.17 -36.06 7.06
N THR A 227 2.86 -36.35 7.12
CA THR A 227 1.81 -35.38 6.78
C THR A 227 1.87 -34.17 7.72
N LEU A 228 2.10 -34.38 9.02
CA LEU A 228 2.28 -33.28 9.98
C LEU A 228 3.49 -32.42 9.63
N LYS A 229 4.64 -33.03 9.29
CA LYS A 229 5.85 -32.31 8.86
C LYS A 229 5.57 -31.47 7.62
N GLN A 230 4.87 -32.02 6.62
CA GLN A 230 4.48 -31.29 5.42
C GLN A 230 3.56 -30.10 5.78
N CYS A 231 2.59 -30.29 6.66
CA CYS A 231 1.72 -29.22 7.13
C CYS A 231 2.51 -28.11 7.84
N ALA A 232 3.50 -28.48 8.67
CA ALA A 232 4.36 -27.51 9.34
C ALA A 232 5.20 -26.69 8.35
N VAL A 233 5.72 -27.32 7.29
CA VAL A 233 6.46 -26.61 6.22
C VAL A 233 5.56 -25.65 5.44
N ILE A 234 4.33 -26.04 5.11
CA ILE A 234 3.37 -25.17 4.42
C ILE A 234 2.95 -24.01 5.33
N SER A 235 2.66 -24.28 6.59
CA SER A 235 2.26 -23.27 7.59
C SER A 235 3.37 -22.25 7.85
N LYS A 236 4.64 -22.68 7.85
CA LYS A 236 5.81 -21.78 7.91
C LYS A 236 5.79 -20.72 6.79
N GLY A 237 5.25 -21.06 5.62
CA GLY A 237 5.06 -20.15 4.49
C GLY A 237 3.75 -19.34 4.53
N SER A 238 3.04 -19.31 5.66
CA SER A 238 1.69 -18.72 5.80
C SER A 238 0.65 -19.36 4.88
N GLY A 239 0.81 -20.64 4.56
CA GLY A 239 -0.19 -21.43 3.83
C GLY A 239 -1.30 -21.94 4.75
N GLY A 240 -2.56 -21.69 4.38
CA GLY A 240 -3.73 -22.39 4.88
C GLY A 240 -3.83 -23.79 4.26
N ILE A 241 -4.29 -24.76 5.07
CA ILE A 241 -4.19 -26.18 4.76
C ILE A 241 -5.55 -26.85 5.00
N GLY A 242 -6.08 -27.51 3.97
CA GLY A 242 -7.13 -28.51 4.12
C GLY A 242 -6.50 -29.90 4.14
N VAL A 243 -6.71 -30.66 5.21
CA VAL A 243 -6.17 -32.01 5.33
C VAL A 243 -7.28 -33.04 5.18
N SER A 244 -7.15 -33.94 4.22
CA SER A 244 -7.98 -35.15 4.15
C SER A 244 -7.48 -36.16 5.17
N VAL A 245 -8.28 -36.37 6.23
CA VAL A 245 -7.99 -37.30 7.33
C VAL A 245 -8.73 -38.64 7.20
N HIS A 246 -9.50 -38.82 6.12
CA HIS A 246 -10.12 -40.09 5.81
C HIS A 246 -9.23 -40.87 4.83
N ASN A 247 -9.08 -42.16 5.11
CA ASN A 247 -8.62 -43.22 4.23
C ASN A 247 -9.47 -44.46 4.52
#